data_AF-A0A2W6ASA0-F1
#
_entry.id   AF-A0A2W6ASA0-F1
#
_cell.length_a   1.000
_cell.length_b   1.000
_cell.length_c   1.000
_cell.angle_alpha   90.00
_cell.angle_beta   90.00
_cell.angle_gamma   90.00
#
_symmetry.space_group_name_H-M   'P 1'
#
loop_
_entity.id
_entity.type
_entity.pdbx_description
1 polymer ?
#
loop_
_entity_poly.entity_id
_entity_poly.type
_entity_poly.pdbx_seq_one_letter_code
_entity_poly.pdbx_strand_id
1 'polypeptide(L)'
;MREVEASLLLAQIELSVPGLTGVLIASPTSTIDCLPVATDLAHAVTLAGGQVRLVFLGAEEKLMAADAESRDEGVFRGFMDLSDLRDYDRAMRKIVSFGGVQVVVGRGLLDDGPTLLASRLVEGMVAVVKRGSTARRDLRRMGEWARDAKLPVMGAVLIR
;
A
#
# COMPACT_ATOMS: atom_id res chain seq x y z
N MET A 1 28.85 -4.98 14.75
CA MET A 1 27.84 -6.03 14.52
C MET A 1 26.55 -5.57 15.19
N ARG A 2 25.71 -4.81 14.46
CA ARG A 2 24.45 -5.26 13.84
C ARG A 2 23.48 -5.87 14.86
N GLU A 3 22.75 -5.01 15.56
CA GLU A 3 21.40 -5.34 16.06
C GLU A 3 20.43 -5.08 14.90
N VAL A 4 20.06 -6.15 14.21
CA VAL A 4 18.91 -6.14 13.32
C VAL A 4 17.71 -6.38 14.23
N GLU A 5 17.16 -5.31 14.82
CA GLU A 5 15.88 -5.39 15.52
C GLU A 5 14.80 -5.68 14.48
N ALA A 6 14.42 -6.96 14.41
CA ALA A 6 13.26 -7.40 13.65
C ALA A 6 12.02 -6.68 14.18
N SER A 7 11.54 -5.70 13.42
CA SER A 7 10.22 -5.11 13.59
C SER A 7 9.19 -6.24 13.60
N LEU A 8 8.56 -6.44 14.75
CA LEU A 8 7.53 -7.46 14.96
C LEU A 8 6.32 -7.12 14.07
N LEU A 9 6.28 -7.72 12.88
CA LEU A 9 5.16 -7.75 11.96
C LEU A 9 4.05 -8.63 12.57
N LEU A 10 3.27 -8.06 13.51
CA LEU A 10 1.99 -8.65 13.93
C LEU A 10 0.92 -8.18 12.96
N ALA A 11 0.99 -8.69 11.74
CA ALA A 11 -0.11 -8.69 10.80
C ALA A 11 -0.25 -10.11 10.27
N GLN A 12 -1.18 -10.88 10.84
CA GLN A 12 -1.73 -12.03 10.13
C GLN A 12 -2.58 -11.45 9.01
N ILE A 13 -1.92 -11.05 7.91
CA ILE A 13 -2.60 -10.65 6.69
C ILE A 13 -3.08 -11.96 6.07
N GLU A 14 -4.29 -12.36 6.40
CA GLU A 14 -5.01 -13.35 5.61
C GLU A 14 -5.38 -12.68 4.29
N LEU A 15 -4.45 -12.71 3.32
CA LEU A 15 -4.73 -12.42 1.91
C LEU A 15 -5.56 -13.58 1.32
N SER A 16 -6.69 -13.89 1.96
CA SER A 16 -7.59 -14.99 1.59
C SER A 16 -8.70 -14.52 0.65
N VAL A 17 -8.60 -13.31 0.08
CA VAL A 17 -9.54 -12.79 -0.91
C VAL A 17 -9.24 -13.43 -2.28
N PRO A 18 -10.09 -14.36 -2.77
CA PRO A 18 -9.89 -14.94 -4.10
C PRO A 18 -10.00 -13.83 -5.14
N GLY A 19 -8.99 -13.71 -6.01
CA GLY A 19 -8.95 -12.67 -7.05
C GLY A 19 -8.44 -11.31 -6.58
N LEU A 20 -7.73 -11.23 -5.45
CA LEU A 20 -7.03 -10.02 -5.05
C LEU A 20 -6.01 -9.60 -6.13
N THR A 21 -6.28 -8.50 -6.83
CA THR A 21 -5.36 -7.93 -7.83
C THR A 21 -4.61 -6.70 -7.31
N GLY A 22 -5.16 -6.02 -6.30
CA GLY A 22 -4.62 -4.82 -5.70
C GLY A 22 -4.90 -4.72 -4.20
N VAL A 23 -3.87 -4.33 -3.45
CA VAL A 23 -3.98 -3.97 -2.03
C VAL A 23 -3.36 -2.60 -1.82
N LEU A 24 -4.07 -1.72 -1.12
CA LEU A 24 -3.56 -0.41 -0.72
C LEU A 24 -2.87 -0.50 0.65
N ILE A 25 -1.63 -0.04 0.72
CA ILE A 25 -0.91 0.16 1.99
C ILE A 25 -0.93 1.65 2.28
N ALA A 26 -1.67 2.06 3.32
CA ALA A 26 -1.81 3.46 3.64
C ALA A 26 -1.96 3.67 5.15
N SER A 27 -1.59 4.85 5.61
CA SER A 27 -1.84 5.31 6.97
C SER A 27 -3.06 6.25 6.99
N PRO A 28 -3.59 6.65 8.16
CA PRO A 28 -4.67 7.63 8.21
C PRO A 28 -4.28 9.00 7.62
N THR A 29 -3.03 9.44 7.84
CA THR A 29 -2.53 10.79 7.51
C THR A 29 -1.13 10.69 6.95
N SER A 30 -0.72 11.59 6.06
CA SER A 30 0.54 11.52 5.30
C SER A 30 1.84 11.67 6.11
N THR A 31 1.76 11.63 7.43
CA THR A 31 2.88 11.76 8.38
C THR A 31 3.67 10.47 8.56
N ILE A 32 3.17 9.35 8.06
CA ILE A 32 3.77 8.02 8.19
C ILE A 32 4.20 7.53 6.82
N ASP A 33 5.48 7.19 6.70
CA ASP A 33 6.01 6.53 5.52
C ASP A 33 5.54 5.08 5.47
N CYS A 34 4.76 4.76 4.44
CA CYS A 34 4.20 3.43 4.22
C CYS A 34 5.06 2.57 3.29
N LEU A 35 6.09 3.15 2.65
CA LEU A 35 6.94 2.44 1.69
C LEU A 35 7.65 1.23 2.30
N PRO A 36 8.28 1.31 3.50
CA PRO A 36 8.94 0.14 4.08
C PRO A 36 7.99 -1.04 4.28
N VAL A 37 6.77 -0.78 4.75
CA VAL A 37 5.75 -1.81 4.96
C VAL A 37 5.28 -2.41 3.63
N ALA A 38 5.08 -1.57 2.60
CA ALA A 38 4.71 -2.03 1.28
C ALA A 38 5.79 -2.90 0.65
N THR A 39 7.06 -2.51 0.79
CA THR A 39 8.22 -3.27 0.31
C THR A 39 8.33 -4.62 1.02
N ASP A 40 8.23 -4.66 2.35
CA ASP A 40 8.26 -5.91 3.11
C ASP A 40 7.14 -6.87 2.68
N LEU A 41 5.92 -6.34 2.45
CA LEU A 41 4.82 -7.14 1.92
C LEU A 41 5.12 -7.68 0.52
N ALA A 42 5.66 -6.84 -0.37
CA ALA A 42 6.02 -7.28 -1.71
C ALA A 42 7.06 -8.41 -1.67
N HIS A 43 8.11 -8.28 -0.86
CA HIS A 43 9.07 -9.37 -0.67
C HIS A 43 8.43 -10.64 -0.11
N ALA A 44 7.50 -10.53 0.84
CA ALA A 44 6.79 -11.69 1.37
C ALA A 44 6.00 -12.41 0.27
N VAL A 45 5.35 -11.67 -0.65
CA VAL A 45 4.66 -12.24 -1.81
C VAL A 45 5.65 -12.94 -2.75
N THR A 46 6.78 -12.33 -3.06
CA THR A 46 7.83 -12.93 -3.90
C THR A 46 8.42 -14.20 -3.26
N LEU A 47 8.69 -14.19 -1.96
CA LEU A 47 9.19 -15.34 -1.21
C LEU A 47 8.19 -16.51 -1.18
N ALA A 48 6.89 -16.21 -1.22
CA ALA A 48 5.83 -17.20 -1.39
C ALA A 48 5.68 -17.72 -2.83
N GLY A 49 6.54 -17.28 -3.77
CA GLY A 49 6.50 -17.65 -5.19
C GLY A 49 5.49 -16.85 -6.01
N GLY A 50 4.89 -15.79 -5.45
CA GLY A 50 3.97 -14.91 -6.15
C GLY A 50 4.66 -13.86 -7.01
N GLN A 51 3.94 -13.36 -8.01
CA GLN A 51 4.35 -12.16 -8.76
C GLN A 51 3.74 -10.92 -8.10
N VAL A 52 4.57 -9.90 -7.87
CA VAL A 52 4.14 -8.66 -7.21
C VAL A 52 4.67 -7.42 -7.93
N ARG A 53 3.84 -6.38 -7.94
CA ARG A 53 4.24 -5.04 -8.38
C ARG A 53 3.98 -4.01 -7.28
N LEU A 54 5.02 -3.29 -6.89
CA LEU A 54 4.90 -2.07 -6.10
C LEU A 54 4.47 -0.92 -7.01
N VAL A 55 3.36 -0.27 -6.68
CA VAL A 55 2.83 0.86 -7.42
C VAL A 55 2.90 2.12 -6.59
N PHE A 56 3.65 3.10 -7.10
CA PHE A 56 3.81 4.41 -6.50
C PHE A 56 2.80 5.39 -7.08
N LEU A 57 2.21 6.23 -6.22
CA LEU A 57 1.20 7.20 -6.58
C LEU A 57 1.83 8.58 -6.72
N GLY A 58 2.00 9.07 -7.94
CA GLY A 58 2.56 10.40 -8.20
C GLY A 58 4.04 10.46 -8.59
N ALA A 59 4.47 11.67 -8.97
CA ALA A 59 5.79 11.93 -9.53
C ALA A 59 6.89 12.10 -8.46
N GLU A 60 6.55 12.53 -7.25
CA GLU A 60 7.51 12.65 -6.14
C GLU A 60 7.99 11.27 -5.71
N GLU A 61 7.06 10.33 -5.61
CA GLU A 61 7.28 8.94 -5.28
C GLU A 61 8.08 8.22 -6.37
N LYS A 62 7.97 8.66 -7.63
CA LYS A 62 8.80 8.19 -8.74
C LYS A 62 10.27 8.51 -8.55
N LEU A 63 10.59 9.69 -8.02
CA LEU A 63 11.98 10.08 -7.72
C LEU A 63 12.52 9.28 -6.54
N MET A 64 11.74 9.13 -5.46
CA MET A 64 12.14 8.33 -4.30
C MET A 64 12.32 6.84 -4.64
N ALA A 65 11.49 6.30 -5.54
CA ALA A 65 11.60 4.93 -6.01
C ALA A 65 12.82 4.71 -6.92
N ALA A 66 13.22 5.70 -7.71
CA ALA A 66 14.42 5.64 -8.55
C ALA A 66 15.69 5.52 -7.70
N ASP A 67 15.76 6.23 -6.57
CA ASP A 67 16.89 6.13 -5.64
C ASP A 67 16.95 4.76 -4.91
N ALA A 68 15.81 4.08 -4.80
CA ALA A 68 15.69 2.76 -4.17
C ALA A 68 15.93 1.58 -5.13
N GLU A 69 16.31 1.79 -6.40
CA GLU A 69 16.40 0.75 -7.46
C GLU A 69 17.46 -0.33 -7.23
N SER A 70 18.27 -0.25 -6.16
CA SER A 70 19.43 -1.12 -6.01
C SER A 70 19.20 -2.52 -5.40
N ARG A 71 17.97 -2.99 -5.10
CA ARG A 71 17.82 -4.21 -4.27
C ARG A 71 16.73 -5.27 -4.49
N ASP A 72 15.71 -5.12 -5.34
CA ASP A 72 14.58 -6.06 -5.22
C ASP A 72 14.49 -7.09 -6.35
N GLU A 73 15.23 -8.19 -6.19
CA GLU A 73 15.03 -9.41 -6.99
C GLU A 73 13.56 -9.87 -6.89
N GLY A 74 12.85 -9.84 -8.02
CA GLY A 74 11.49 -10.38 -8.13
C GLY A 74 10.34 -9.45 -7.73
N VAL A 75 10.59 -8.16 -7.48
CA VAL A 75 9.54 -7.14 -7.27
C VAL A 75 9.52 -6.16 -8.45
N PHE A 76 8.40 -6.10 -9.16
CA PHE A 76 8.22 -5.13 -10.24
C PHE A 76 7.84 -3.76 -9.68
N ARG A 77 8.26 -2.68 -10.33
CA ARG A 77 7.89 -1.31 -9.94
C ARG A 77 7.03 -0.67 -11.01
N GLY A 78 6.00 0.04 -10.59
CA GLY A 78 5.06 0.75 -11.45
C GLY A 78 4.69 2.10 -10.86
N PHE A 79 4.19 2.98 -11.73
CA PHE A 79 3.81 4.34 -11.36
C PHE A 79 2.41 4.63 -11.87
N MET A 80 1.60 5.29 -11.05
CA MET A 80 0.32 5.87 -11.43
C MET A 80 0.32 7.35 -11.09
N ASP A 81 0.23 8.18 -12.12
CA ASP A 81 0.15 9.62 -11.95
C ASP A 81 -1.30 10.03 -11.66
N LEU A 82 -1.49 11.25 -11.15
CA LEU A 82 -2.84 11.78 -10.88
C LEU A 82 -3.73 11.78 -12.12
N SER A 83 -3.17 11.96 -13.32
CA SER A 83 -3.89 11.86 -14.59
C SER A 83 -4.43 10.47 -14.85
N ASP A 84 -3.70 9.41 -14.45
CA ASP A 84 -4.18 8.04 -14.53
C ASP A 84 -5.33 7.83 -13.56
N LEU A 85 -5.16 8.24 -12.30
CA LEU A 85 -6.14 8.03 -11.23
C LEU A 85 -7.47 8.78 -11.47
N ARG A 86 -7.46 9.85 -12.26
CA ARG A 86 -8.67 10.58 -12.68
C ARG A 86 -9.46 9.85 -13.76
N ASP A 87 -8.81 8.99 -14.53
CA ASP A 87 -9.43 8.16 -15.57
C ASP A 87 -9.56 6.72 -15.03
N TYR A 88 -10.69 6.45 -14.37
CA TYR A 88 -10.93 5.18 -13.67
C TYR A 88 -10.66 3.95 -14.55
N ASP A 89 -11.13 3.96 -15.80
CA ASP A 89 -10.96 2.83 -16.72
C ASP A 89 -9.51 2.62 -17.13
N ARG A 90 -8.74 3.70 -17.26
CA ARG A 90 -7.30 3.63 -17.51
C ARG A 90 -6.55 3.10 -16.29
N ALA A 91 -6.85 3.61 -15.11
CA ALA A 91 -6.22 3.17 -13.87
C ALA A 91 -6.53 1.70 -13.56
N MET A 92 -7.80 1.29 -13.70
CA MET A 92 -8.23 -0.08 -13.51
C MET A 92 -7.55 -1.03 -14.49
N ARG A 93 -7.42 -0.66 -15.77
CA ARG A 93 -6.67 -1.48 -16.74
C ARG A 93 -5.22 -1.67 -16.33
N LYS A 94 -4.55 -0.64 -15.81
CA LYS A 94 -3.19 -0.77 -15.27
C LYS A 94 -3.14 -1.74 -14.09
N ILE A 95 -4.16 -1.75 -13.23
CA ILE A 95 -4.22 -2.68 -12.08
C ILE A 95 -4.52 -4.13 -12.51
N VAL A 96 -5.46 -4.35 -13.44
CA VAL A 96 -5.80 -5.73 -13.82
C VAL A 96 -4.75 -6.37 -14.72
N SER A 97 -4.01 -5.59 -15.53
CA SER A 97 -3.15 -6.15 -16.59
C SER A 97 -1.84 -6.79 -16.11
N PHE A 98 -1.47 -6.70 -14.83
CA PHE A 98 -0.16 -7.18 -14.36
C PHE A 98 -0.09 -8.71 -14.21
N GLY A 99 -1.21 -9.39 -14.01
CA GLY A 99 -1.25 -10.85 -13.85
C GLY A 99 -0.75 -11.38 -12.49
N GLY A 100 -0.46 -10.48 -11.54
CA GLY A 100 -0.08 -10.79 -10.16
C GLY A 100 -0.66 -9.78 -9.17
N VAL A 101 -0.15 -9.77 -7.94
CA VAL A 101 -0.63 -8.86 -6.87
C VAL A 101 -0.01 -7.48 -7.05
N GLN A 102 -0.81 -6.42 -6.93
CA GLN A 102 -0.32 -5.06 -6.87
C GLN A 102 -0.38 -4.52 -5.46
N VAL A 103 0.76 -4.08 -4.95
CA VAL A 103 0.87 -3.38 -3.68
C VAL A 103 0.95 -1.90 -3.99
N VAL A 104 -0.14 -1.18 -3.77
CA VAL A 104 -0.22 0.25 -4.00
C VAL A 104 0.28 0.98 -2.76
N VAL A 105 1.33 1.79 -2.94
CA VAL A 105 1.94 2.58 -1.87
C VAL A 105 1.18 3.89 -1.73
N GLY A 106 0.33 3.96 -0.72
CA GLY A 106 -0.38 5.18 -0.34
C GLY A 106 0.39 5.97 0.73
N ARG A 107 -0.03 7.23 0.92
CA ARG A 107 0.41 8.09 2.01
C ARG A 107 -0.64 8.09 3.11
N GLY A 108 -1.39 9.20 3.22
CA GLY A 108 -2.48 9.35 4.16
C GLY A 108 -3.84 9.25 3.47
N LEU A 109 -4.66 8.28 3.88
CA LEU A 109 -5.97 8.08 3.26
C LEU A 109 -6.91 9.27 3.42
N LEU A 110 -6.78 10.03 4.51
CA LEU A 110 -7.70 11.12 4.86
C LEU A 110 -7.26 12.49 4.33
N ASP A 111 -6.00 12.65 3.92
CA ASP A 111 -5.39 13.93 3.56
C ASP A 111 -4.63 13.91 2.22
N ASP A 112 -4.41 12.75 1.60
CA ASP A 112 -3.76 12.62 0.29
C ASP A 112 -4.75 12.22 -0.82
N GLY A 113 -4.92 13.11 -1.79
CA GLY A 113 -5.86 12.93 -2.91
C GLY A 113 -5.57 11.71 -3.80
N PRO A 114 -4.33 11.50 -4.26
CA PRO A 114 -3.93 10.29 -4.99
C PRO A 114 -4.26 9.00 -4.22
N THR A 115 -3.91 8.92 -2.93
CA THR A 115 -4.23 7.77 -2.07
C THR A 115 -5.74 7.54 -1.99
N LEU A 116 -6.51 8.62 -1.82
CA LEU A 116 -7.96 8.56 -1.80
C LEU A 116 -8.54 8.05 -3.14
N LEU A 117 -7.99 8.43 -4.28
CA LEU A 117 -8.44 7.92 -5.58
C LEU A 117 -8.05 6.46 -5.78
N ALA A 118 -6.80 6.09 -5.46
CA ALA A 118 -6.29 4.74 -5.57
C ALA A 118 -7.06 3.73 -4.70
N SER A 119 -7.55 4.17 -3.54
CA SER A 119 -8.35 3.34 -2.65
C SER A 119 -9.64 2.77 -3.29
N ARG A 120 -10.14 3.38 -4.37
CA ARG A 120 -11.29 2.89 -5.14
C ARG A 120 -10.95 1.87 -6.21
N LEU A 121 -9.65 1.64 -6.45
CA LEU A 121 -9.16 0.78 -7.52
C LEU A 121 -8.64 -0.58 -7.00
N VAL A 122 -8.56 -0.74 -5.68
CA VAL A 122 -8.04 -1.94 -5.01
C VAL A 122 -9.16 -2.69 -4.30
N GLU A 123 -8.98 -3.99 -4.07
CA GLU A 123 -10.00 -4.82 -3.43
C GLU A 123 -9.88 -4.84 -1.90
N GLY A 124 -8.83 -4.22 -1.35
CA GLY A 124 -8.74 -3.99 0.08
C GLY A 124 -7.52 -3.18 0.47
N MET A 125 -7.39 -2.96 1.76
CA MET A 125 -6.32 -2.15 2.31
C MET A 125 -5.72 -2.71 3.59
N VAL A 126 -4.46 -2.39 3.82
CA VAL A 126 -3.75 -2.60 5.08
C VAL A 126 -3.43 -1.24 5.68
N ALA A 127 -3.86 -1.04 6.93
CA ALA A 127 -3.66 0.21 7.64
C ALA A 127 -2.27 0.24 8.31
N VAL A 128 -1.44 1.23 8.00
CA VAL A 128 -0.18 1.46 8.71
C VAL A 128 -0.42 2.39 9.89
N VAL A 129 -0.03 1.94 11.07
CA VAL A 129 -0.28 2.62 12.34
C VAL A 129 1.04 2.81 13.07
N LYS A 130 1.42 4.04 13.38
CA LYS A 130 2.62 4.34 14.15
C LYS A 130 2.28 4.64 15.60
N ARG A 131 2.85 3.87 16.52
CA ARG A 131 2.63 4.06 17.96
C ARG A 131 3.06 5.47 18.38
N GLY A 132 2.18 6.16 19.11
CA GLY A 132 2.46 7.52 19.60
C GLY A 132 2.31 8.63 18.56
N SER A 133 2.30 8.33 17.25
CA SER A 133 2.07 9.32 16.19
C SER A 133 0.64 9.26 15.62
N THR A 134 0.06 8.06 15.48
CA THR A 134 -1.28 7.92 14.94
C THR A 134 -2.34 8.19 16.01
N ALA A 135 -3.14 9.24 15.83
CA ALA A 135 -4.22 9.54 16.75
C ALA A 135 -5.39 8.56 16.59
N ARG A 136 -5.98 8.15 17.72
CA ARG A 136 -7.14 7.25 17.74
C ARG A 136 -8.33 7.78 16.93
N ARG A 137 -8.53 9.10 16.89
CA ARG A 137 -9.58 9.74 16.09
C ARG A 137 -9.39 9.50 14.59
N ASP A 138 -8.15 9.53 14.11
CA ASP A 138 -7.84 9.40 12.69
C ASP A 138 -7.98 7.94 12.24
N LEU A 139 -7.61 6.98 13.11
CA LEU A 139 -7.93 5.57 12.89
C LEU A 139 -9.44 5.30 12.80
N ARG A 140 -10.25 5.95 13.65
CA ARG A 140 -11.71 5.81 13.56
C ARG A 140 -12.25 6.37 12.24
N ARG A 141 -11.81 7.58 11.85
CA ARG A 141 -12.21 8.21 10.59
C ARG A 141 -11.80 7.38 9.38
N MET A 142 -10.60 6.81 9.39
CA MET A 142 -10.12 5.90 8.36
C MET A 142 -11.00 4.64 8.26
N GLY A 143 -11.36 4.03 9.39
CA GLY A 143 -12.25 2.87 9.41
C GLY A 143 -13.70 3.16 9.00
N GLU A 144 -14.22 4.35 9.35
CA GLU A 144 -15.52 4.84 8.87
C GLU A 144 -15.49 5.05 7.36
N TRP A 145 -14.46 5.74 6.86
CA TRP A 145 -14.26 5.94 5.43
C TRP A 145 -14.17 4.61 4.67
N ALA A 146 -13.37 3.65 5.16
CA ALA A 146 -13.18 2.36 4.50
C ALA A 146 -14.49 1.56 4.43
N ARG A 147 -15.29 1.61 5.49
CA ARG A 147 -16.63 1.02 5.53
C ARG A 147 -17.56 1.66 4.49
N ASP A 148 -17.61 2.98 4.45
CA ASP A 148 -18.47 3.73 3.53
C ASP A 148 -18.06 3.53 2.06
N ALA A 149 -16.76 3.44 1.81
CA ALA A 149 -16.19 3.13 0.51
C ALA A 149 -16.32 1.65 0.10
N LYS A 150 -16.83 0.79 0.99
CA LYS A 150 -16.84 -0.67 0.84
C LYS A 150 -15.45 -1.24 0.52
N LEU A 151 -14.42 -0.64 1.10
CA LEU A 151 -13.04 -1.10 1.00
C LEU A 151 -12.69 -1.93 2.25
N PRO A 152 -12.55 -3.26 2.13
CA PRO A 152 -12.17 -4.11 3.25
C PRO A 152 -10.82 -3.70 3.85
N VAL A 153 -10.79 -3.48 5.16
CA VAL A 153 -9.54 -3.37 5.91
C VAL A 153 -9.08 -4.78 6.24
N MET A 154 -8.09 -5.28 5.50
CA MET A 154 -7.57 -6.65 5.60
C MET A 154 -6.70 -6.85 6.84
N GLY A 155 -6.13 -5.76 7.36
CA GLY A 155 -5.31 -5.81 8.55
C GLY A 155 -4.74 -4.44 8.90
N ALA A 156 -3.97 -4.41 9.98
CA ALA A 156 -3.20 -3.25 10.38
C ALA A 156 -1.77 -3.67 10.72
N VAL A 157 -0.81 -2.84 10.34
CA VAL A 157 0.61 -3.00 10.68
C VAL A 157 0.96 -1.93 11.70
N LEU A 158 1.36 -2.36 12.90
CA LEU A 158 1.81 -1.46 13.95
C LEU A 158 3.33 -1.26 13.86
N ILE A 159 3.76 -0.05 13.53
CA ILE A 159 5.17 0.36 13.51
C ILE A 159 5.52 1.19 14.74
N ARG A 160 6.79 1.16 15.15
CA ARG A 160 7.31 1.87 16.32
C ARG A 160 7.73 3.30 16.01
#